data_AF-A0A077F7N1-F1
#
_entry.id   AF-A0A077F7N1-F1
#
_cell.length_a   1.000
_cell.length_b   1.000
_cell.length_c   1.000
_cell.angle_alpha   90.00
_cell.angle_beta   90.00
_cell.angle_gamma   90.00
#
_symmetry.space_group_name_H-M   'P 1'
#
loop_
_entity.id
_entity.type
_entity.pdbx_description
1 polymer ?
#
loop_
_entity_poly.entity_id
_entity_poly.type
_entity_poly.pdbx_seq_one_letter_code
_entity_poly.pdbx_strand_id
1 'polypeptide(L)'
;MSTPPAGTTKKRLFSRNDYFAPLPIPTGRKPSDVLNIIWRKNEVFLDIGNYSIGSAVMVIWVGVMTFLAMSYFTRNFNSDFSQNILIAGAIIMALPILFLIQGLFREIPLPVRFNRQRREVCVPRADGEYWIVPWESVTAAATQHSSVSQAGNATESTI
;
A
#
# COMPACT_ATOMS: atom_id res chain seq x y z
N MET A 1 0.96 -24.42 9.83
CA MET A 1 0.40 -24.11 8.50
C MET A 1 1.49 -24.36 7.47
N SER A 2 1.30 -25.26 6.51
CA SER A 2 2.27 -25.50 5.44
C SER A 2 2.20 -24.35 4.42
N THR A 3 3.34 -23.70 4.17
CA THR A 3 3.46 -22.74 3.06
C THR A 3 3.35 -23.50 1.74
N PRO A 4 2.55 -23.03 0.76
CA PRO A 4 2.47 -23.68 -0.55
C PRO A 4 3.86 -23.68 -1.23
N PRO A 5 4.25 -24.78 -1.89
CA PRO A 5 5.57 -24.89 -2.52
C PRO A 5 5.71 -23.87 -3.66
N ALA A 6 6.94 -23.40 -3.88
CA ALA A 6 7.27 -22.54 -4.99
C ALA A 6 6.94 -23.19 -6.34
N GLY A 7 6.52 -22.38 -7.31
CA GLY A 7 6.01 -22.82 -8.61
C GLY A 7 4.53 -23.18 -8.60
N THR A 8 3.84 -23.12 -7.46
CA THR A 8 2.39 -23.33 -7.42
C THR A 8 1.63 -22.09 -7.88
N THR A 9 0.61 -22.32 -8.70
CA THR A 9 -0.39 -21.31 -9.08
C THR A 9 -1.70 -21.66 -8.38
N LYS A 10 -2.30 -20.70 -7.67
CA LYS A 10 -3.67 -20.82 -7.15
C LYS A 10 -4.59 -19.85 -7.88
N LYS A 11 -5.45 -20.38 -8.74
CA LYS A 11 -6.48 -19.62 -9.45
C LYS A 11 -7.74 -19.48 -8.58
N ARG A 12 -8.22 -18.25 -8.41
CA ARG A 12 -9.52 -17.88 -7.83
C ARG A 12 -10.36 -17.19 -8.90
N LEU A 13 -11.63 -16.91 -8.60
CA LEU A 13 -12.62 -16.40 -9.56
C LEU A 13 -12.15 -15.12 -10.30
N PHE A 14 -11.48 -14.19 -9.61
CA PHE A 14 -10.98 -12.92 -10.17
C PHE A 14 -9.49 -12.66 -9.90
N SER A 15 -8.78 -13.67 -9.40
CA SER A 15 -7.42 -13.48 -8.89
C SER A 15 -6.58 -14.73 -9.15
N ARG A 16 -5.32 -14.55 -9.52
CA ARG A 16 -4.36 -15.64 -9.62
C ARG A 16 -3.19 -15.34 -8.69
N ASN A 17 -2.90 -16.26 -7.78
CA ASN A 17 -1.76 -16.13 -6.89
C ASN A 17 -0.67 -17.09 -7.37
N ASP A 18 0.48 -16.56 -7.74
CA ASP A 18 1.64 -17.34 -8.17
C ASP A 18 2.71 -17.26 -7.07
N TYR A 19 3.12 -18.43 -6.58
CA TYR A 19 4.13 -18.56 -5.53
C TYR A 19 5.49 -18.80 -6.18
N PHE A 20 6.45 -17.90 -5.98
CA PHE A 20 7.77 -18.00 -6.58
C PHE A 20 8.84 -18.23 -5.51
N ALA A 21 9.83 -19.08 -5.84
CA ALA A 21 11.12 -19.13 -5.15
C ALA A 21 12.07 -18.23 -5.94
N PRO A 22 12.42 -17.06 -5.40
CA PRO A 22 13.11 -16.03 -6.15
C PRO A 22 14.57 -16.42 -6.44
N LEU A 23 14.83 -16.80 -7.68
CA LEU A 23 16.13 -16.56 -8.31
C LEU A 23 16.01 -15.32 -9.21
N PRO A 24 17.08 -14.51 -9.36
CA PRO A 24 17.05 -13.36 -10.26
C PRO A 24 16.85 -13.85 -11.70
N ILE A 25 15.64 -13.66 -12.23
CA ILE A 25 15.34 -13.92 -13.64
C ILE A 25 15.74 -12.65 -14.41
N PRO A 26 16.68 -12.73 -15.37
CA PRO A 26 17.06 -11.58 -16.18
C PRO A 26 15.91 -11.23 -17.13
N THR A 27 15.07 -10.27 -16.75
CA THR A 27 13.89 -9.86 -17.53
C THR A 27 14.18 -8.77 -18.55
N GLY A 28 15.39 -8.19 -18.56
CA GLY A 28 15.82 -7.12 -19.48
C GLY A 28 15.03 -5.82 -19.38
N ARG A 29 14.02 -5.74 -18.51
CA ARG A 29 13.17 -4.57 -18.30
C ARG A 29 13.71 -3.71 -17.17
N LYS A 30 13.52 -2.39 -17.30
CA LYS A 30 13.77 -1.48 -16.19
C LYS A 30 12.82 -1.84 -15.04
N PRO A 31 13.33 -2.07 -13.82
CA PRO A 31 12.51 -2.37 -12.65
C PRO A 31 11.59 -1.18 -12.34
N SER A 32 10.28 -1.39 -12.49
CA SER A 32 9.23 -0.43 -12.20
C SER A 32 8.52 -0.81 -10.90
N ASP A 33 8.33 0.16 -10.00
CA ASP A 33 7.47 0.00 -8.84
C ASP A 33 6.08 0.55 -9.18
N VAL A 34 5.12 -0.33 -9.43
CA VAL A 34 3.75 0.06 -9.81
C VAL A 34 2.94 0.48 -8.59
N LEU A 35 3.23 -0.09 -7.41
CA LEU A 35 2.46 0.15 -6.19
C LEU A 35 3.15 1.15 -5.23
N ASN A 36 4.33 1.65 -5.57
CA ASN A 36 5.13 2.54 -4.72
C ASN A 36 5.36 1.92 -3.32
N ILE A 37 5.56 0.59 -3.29
CA ILE A 37 5.77 -0.23 -2.08
C ILE A 37 7.26 -0.39 -1.75
N ILE A 38 8.14 -0.02 -2.67
CA ILE A 38 9.58 -0.06 -2.51
C ILE A 38 10.01 1.25 -1.85
N TRP A 39 10.30 1.17 -0.55
CA TRP A 39 10.72 2.32 0.23
C TRP A 39 12.11 2.83 -0.19
N ARG A 40 13.06 1.89 -0.34
CA ARG A 40 14.42 2.20 -0.76
C ARG A 40 14.99 1.06 -1.58
N LYS A 41 15.67 1.42 -2.66
CA LYS A 41 16.31 0.47 -3.55
C LYS A 41 17.74 0.89 -3.83
N ASN A 42 18.66 -0.02 -3.57
CA ASN A 42 20.06 0.11 -3.92
C ASN A 42 20.56 -1.21 -4.55
N GLU A 43 21.81 -1.23 -5.01
CA GLU A 43 22.45 -2.46 -5.49
C GLU A 43 22.68 -3.47 -4.36
N VAL A 44 22.87 -2.99 -3.13
CA VAL A 44 23.14 -3.81 -1.95
C VAL A 44 21.85 -4.33 -1.30
N PHE A 45 20.84 -3.49 -1.13
CA PHE A 45 19.61 -3.83 -0.39
C PHE A 45 18.34 -3.23 -1.01
N LEU A 46 17.22 -3.88 -0.72
CA LEU A 46 15.88 -3.49 -1.13
C LEU A 46 14.96 -3.54 0.10
N ASP A 47 14.40 -2.40 0.49
CA ASP A 47 13.48 -2.27 1.61
C ASP A 47 12.04 -2.18 1.06
N ILE A 48 11.19 -3.13 1.43
CA ILE A 48 9.76 -3.19 1.06
C ILE A 48 8.92 -2.82 2.27
N GLY A 49 8.04 -1.83 2.11
CA GLY A 49 7.18 -1.35 3.18
C GLY A 49 5.93 -0.69 2.64
N ASN A 50 4.79 -0.94 3.27
CA ASN A 50 3.54 -0.26 2.93
C ASN A 50 3.32 0.89 3.92
N TYR A 51 3.83 2.07 3.58
CA TYR A 51 3.64 3.27 4.39
C TYR A 51 3.48 4.51 3.50
N SER A 52 2.23 4.95 3.32
CA SER A 52 1.90 6.12 2.50
C SER A 52 1.08 7.14 3.29
N ILE A 53 1.75 7.91 4.15
CA ILE A 53 1.12 9.08 4.80
C ILE A 53 0.63 10.07 3.74
N GLY A 54 1.40 10.23 2.66
CA GLY A 54 1.10 11.20 1.60
C GLY A 54 -0.28 10.99 0.97
N SER A 55 -0.69 9.74 0.72
CA SER A 55 -2.02 9.47 0.15
C SER A 55 -3.15 9.83 1.11
N ALA A 56 -2.98 9.55 2.42
CA ALA A 56 -3.97 9.91 3.43
C ALA A 56 -4.16 11.42 3.55
N VAL A 57 -3.06 12.19 3.48
CA VAL A 57 -3.10 13.66 3.49
C VAL A 57 -3.84 14.19 2.26
N MET A 58 -3.59 13.63 1.08
CA MET A 58 -4.27 14.05 -0.15
C MET A 58 -5.79 13.84 -0.10
N VAL A 59 -6.23 12.71 0.46
CA VAL A 59 -7.67 12.43 0.63
C VAL A 59 -8.30 13.39 1.65
N ILE A 60 -7.65 13.60 2.80
CA ILE A 60 -8.14 14.52 3.83
C ILE A 60 -8.23 15.94 3.30
N TRP A 61 -7.21 16.42 2.59
CA TRP A 61 -7.18 17.75 2.01
C TRP A 61 -8.34 18.00 1.04
N VAL A 62 -8.59 17.05 0.12
CA VAL A 62 -9.72 17.15 -0.83
C VAL A 62 -11.06 17.18 -0.09
N GLY A 63 -11.21 16.36 0.95
CA GLY A 63 -12.41 16.38 1.80
C GLY A 63 -12.64 17.74 2.47
N VAL A 64 -11.60 18.30 3.11
CA VAL A 64 -11.67 19.62 3.75
C VAL A 64 -12.03 20.71 2.74
N MET A 65 -11.37 20.73 1.58
CA MET A 65 -11.64 21.72 0.54
C MET A 65 -13.06 21.60 -0.02
N THR A 66 -13.60 20.39 -0.11
CA THR A 66 -14.97 20.15 -0.58
C THR A 66 -16.00 20.75 0.38
N PHE A 67 -15.86 20.51 1.69
CA PHE A 67 -16.78 21.08 2.69
C PHE A 67 -16.66 22.60 2.79
N LEU A 68 -15.44 23.15 2.69
CA LEU A 68 -15.21 24.59 2.66
C LEU A 68 -15.83 25.24 1.42
N ALA A 69 -15.63 24.65 0.24
CA ALA A 69 -16.23 25.14 -1.00
C ALA A 69 -17.76 25.12 -0.91
N MET A 70 -18.35 24.02 -0.45
CA MET A 70 -19.80 23.88 -0.32
C MET A 70 -20.40 24.90 0.66
N SER A 71 -19.73 25.16 1.79
CA SER A 71 -20.12 26.23 2.72
C SER A 71 -20.00 27.62 2.08
N TYR A 72 -18.92 27.89 1.35
CA TYR A 72 -18.70 29.19 0.69
C TYR A 72 -19.78 29.49 -0.35
N PHE A 73 -20.11 28.53 -1.22
CA PHE A 73 -21.16 28.71 -2.24
C PHE A 73 -22.56 28.86 -1.65
N THR A 74 -22.86 28.18 -0.55
CA THR A 74 -24.20 28.21 0.09
C THR A 74 -24.40 29.40 1.04
N ARG A 75 -23.31 30.10 1.41
CA ARG A 75 -23.31 31.21 2.38
C ARG A 75 -24.32 32.32 2.07
N ASN A 76 -24.47 32.68 0.80
CA ASN A 76 -25.35 33.79 0.39
C ASN A 76 -26.83 33.38 0.24
N PHE A 77 -27.11 32.08 0.10
CA PHE A 77 -28.48 31.58 -0.02
C PHE A 77 -29.12 31.39 1.34
N ASN A 78 -28.39 30.75 2.27
CA ASN A 78 -28.86 30.50 3.61
C ASN A 78 -27.65 30.39 4.56
N SER A 79 -27.53 31.37 5.46
CA SER A 79 -26.42 31.45 6.43
C SER A 79 -26.42 30.25 7.38
N ASP A 80 -27.59 29.82 7.83
CA ASP A 80 -27.73 28.75 8.81
C ASP A 80 -27.38 27.41 8.18
N PHE A 81 -27.79 27.20 6.93
CA PHE A 81 -27.42 26.01 6.16
C PHE A 81 -25.90 25.93 5.92
N SER A 82 -25.27 27.05 5.57
CA SER A 82 -23.82 27.13 5.39
C SER A 82 -23.04 26.83 6.67
N GLN A 83 -23.52 27.31 7.83
CA GLN A 83 -22.95 26.99 9.14
C GLN A 83 -23.12 25.51 9.50
N ASN A 84 -24.30 24.93 9.25
CA ASN A 84 -24.56 23.51 9.48
C ASN A 84 -23.64 22.61 8.63
N ILE A 85 -23.36 22.99 7.37
CA ILE A 85 -22.41 22.27 6.51
C ILE A 85 -21.00 22.28 7.10
N LEU A 86 -20.53 23.42 7.63
CA LEU A 86 -19.20 23.50 8.26
C LEU A 86 -19.11 22.62 9.51
N ILE A 87 -20.14 22.66 10.36
CA ILE A 87 -20.20 21.86 11.59
C ILE A 87 -20.20 20.37 11.25
N ALA A 88 -21.06 19.96 10.31
CA ALA A 88 -21.13 18.56 9.86
C ALA A 88 -19.81 18.11 9.20
N GLY A 89 -19.23 18.94 8.33
CA GLY A 89 -17.95 18.67 7.70
C GLY A 89 -16.82 18.51 8.71
N ALA A 90 -16.77 19.35 9.76
CA ALA A 90 -15.78 19.24 10.83
C ALA A 90 -15.92 17.92 11.60
N ILE A 91 -17.15 17.50 11.92
CA ILE A 91 -17.41 16.23 12.63
C ILE A 91 -17.00 15.03 11.76
N ILE A 92 -17.36 15.04 10.48
CA ILE A 92 -17.03 13.96 9.54
C ILE A 92 -15.52 13.86 9.34
N MET A 93 -14.83 15.00 9.18
CA MET A 93 -13.38 15.04 8.96
C MET A 93 -12.57 14.77 10.23
N ALA A 94 -13.15 14.92 11.43
CA ALA A 94 -12.46 14.63 12.68
C ALA A 94 -12.02 13.15 12.75
N LEU A 95 -12.86 12.21 12.30
CA LEU A 95 -12.54 10.78 12.31
C LEU A 95 -11.28 10.42 11.50
N PRO A 96 -11.19 10.72 10.19
CA PRO A 96 -10.00 10.39 9.40
C PRO A 96 -8.75 11.15 9.88
N ILE A 97 -8.90 12.38 10.39
CA ILE A 97 -7.79 13.14 10.98
C ILE A 97 -7.27 12.44 12.25
N LEU A 98 -8.15 11.98 13.13
CA LEU A 98 -7.75 11.23 14.32
C LEU A 98 -7.05 9.92 13.95
N PHE A 99 -7.56 9.19 12.96
CA PHE A 99 -6.89 7.98 12.45
C PHE A 99 -5.50 8.27 11.88
N LEU A 100 -5.34 9.38 11.15
CA LEU A 100 -4.03 9.81 10.64
C LEU A 100 -3.07 10.14 11.78
N ILE A 101 -3.53 10.88 12.80
CA ILE A 101 -2.74 11.25 13.97
C ILE A 101 -2.31 9.99 14.73
N GLN A 102 -3.24 9.07 15.00
CA GLN A 102 -2.92 7.78 15.63
C GLN A 102 -1.93 6.96 14.80
N GLY A 103 -2.07 6.96 13.48
CA GLY A 103 -1.15 6.30 12.55
C GLY A 103 0.25 6.92 12.51
N LEU A 104 0.36 8.23 12.79
CA LEU A 104 1.64 8.94 12.87
C LEU A 104 2.37 8.68 14.20
N PHE A 105 1.63 8.49 15.29
CA PHE A 105 2.20 8.13 16.60
C PHE A 105 2.52 6.65 16.74
N ARG A 106 2.03 5.80 15.82
CA ARG A 106 2.44 4.39 15.77
C ARG A 106 3.88 4.29 15.28
N GLU A 107 4.64 3.43 15.94
CA GLU A 107 5.97 3.04 15.44
C GLU A 107 5.82 2.49 14.04
N ILE A 108 6.59 3.06 13.11
CA ILE A 108 6.55 2.68 11.70
C ILE A 108 7.02 1.22 11.65
N PRO A 109 6.22 0.28 11.15
CA PRO A 109 6.65 -1.10 11.04
C PRO A 109 7.92 -1.11 10.18
N LEU A 110 8.97 -1.71 10.72
CA LEU A 110 10.25 -1.80 10.05
C LEU A 110 10.03 -2.46 8.67
N PRO A 111 10.61 -1.93 7.59
CA PRO A 111 10.44 -2.53 6.28
C PRO A 111 11.12 -3.90 6.24
N VAL A 112 10.56 -4.81 5.44
CA VAL A 112 11.22 -6.08 5.14
C VAL A 112 12.43 -5.76 4.26
N ARG A 113 13.63 -6.09 4.75
CA ARG A 113 14.89 -5.79 4.07
C ARG A 113 15.42 -7.02 3.36
N PHE A 114 15.53 -6.94 2.04
CA PHE A 114 16.20 -7.94 1.21
C PHE A 114 17.64 -7.49 0.95
N ASN A 115 18.62 -8.27 1.41
CA ASN A 115 20.03 -8.08 1.10
C ASN A 115 20.40 -8.89 -0.15
N ARG A 116 20.74 -8.17 -1.23
CA ARG A 116 21.04 -8.76 -2.54
C ARG A 116 22.42 -9.39 -2.61
N GLN A 117 23.40 -8.85 -1.87
CA GLN A 117 24.77 -9.36 -1.87
C GLN A 117 24.91 -10.64 -1.05
N ARG A 118 24.29 -10.69 0.14
CA ARG A 118 24.35 -11.87 1.03
C ARG A 118 23.26 -12.91 0.78
N ARG A 119 22.29 -12.61 -0.09
CA ARG A 119 21.09 -13.43 -0.35
C ARG A 119 20.33 -13.76 0.94
N GLU A 120 20.07 -12.74 1.75
CA GLU A 120 19.39 -12.84 3.04
C GLU A 120 18.20 -11.88 3.08
N VAL A 121 17.14 -12.26 3.80
CA VAL A 121 15.95 -11.44 4.02
C VAL A 121 15.76 -11.27 5.51
N CYS A 122 15.67 -10.02 5.94
CA CYS A 122 15.40 -9.65 7.31
C CYS A 122 13.90 -9.33 7.44
N VAL A 123 13.17 -10.20 8.14
CA VAL A 123 11.75 -10.03 8.42
C VAL A 123 11.60 -9.55 9.86
N PRO A 124 11.05 -8.33 10.08
CA PRO A 124 10.77 -7.85 11.43
C PRO A 124 9.57 -8.59 12.01
N ARG A 125 9.70 -9.11 13.23
CA ARG A 125 8.59 -9.69 14.00
C ARG A 125 7.90 -8.58 14.80
N ALA A 126 6.63 -8.81 15.15
CA ALA A 126 5.85 -7.89 16.01
C ALA A 126 6.52 -7.64 17.38
N ASP A 127 7.36 -8.56 17.84
CA ASP A 127 8.07 -8.50 19.12
C ASP A 127 9.38 -7.67 19.06
N GLY A 128 9.70 -7.06 17.91
CA GLY A 128 10.94 -6.30 17.69
C GLY A 128 12.17 -7.16 17.39
N GLU A 129 12.05 -8.49 17.45
CA GLU A 129 13.10 -9.41 16.99
C GLU A 129 13.19 -9.47 15.47
N TYR A 130 14.41 -9.66 14.97
CA TYR A 130 14.70 -9.81 13.55
C TYR A 130 14.92 -11.28 13.23
N TRP A 131 14.17 -11.79 12.26
CA TRP A 131 14.44 -13.11 11.71
C TRP A 131 15.12 -12.96 10.35
N ILE A 132 16.40 -13.35 10.30
CA ILE A 132 17.18 -13.41 9.08
C ILE A 132 17.03 -14.80 8.48
N VAL A 133 16.52 -14.87 7.26
CA VAL A 133 16.37 -16.12 6.51
C VAL A 133 17.07 -16.00 5.16
N PRO A 134 17.68 -17.08 4.65
CA PRO A 134 18.23 -17.06 3.31
C PRO A 134 17.11 -16.84 2.30
N TRP A 135 17.39 -16.04 1.28
CA TRP A 135 16.41 -15.66 0.25
C TRP A 135 15.84 -16.89 -0.46
N GLU A 136 16.63 -17.96 -0.56
CA GLU A 136 16.25 -19.25 -1.14
C GLU A 136 15.10 -19.95 -0.38
N SER A 137 14.93 -19.64 0.91
CA SER A 137 13.84 -20.15 1.74
C SER A 137 12.58 -19.28 1.71
N VAL A 138 12.65 -18.09 1.10
CA VAL A 138 11.55 -17.13 1.08
C VAL A 138 10.69 -17.34 -0.15
N THR A 139 9.44 -17.74 0.05
CA THR A 139 8.44 -17.78 -1.01
C THR A 139 7.78 -16.41 -1.14
N ALA A 140 7.90 -15.78 -2.31
CA ALA A 140 7.13 -14.58 -2.64
C ALA A 140 5.78 -15.00 -3.24
N ALA A 141 4.71 -14.29 -2.89
CA ALA A 141 3.36 -14.58 -3.36
C ALA A 141 2.84 -13.39 -4.17
N ALA A 142 2.93 -13.49 -5.50
CA ALA A 142 2.39 -12.45 -6.36
C ALA A 142 0.90 -12.68 -6.61
N THR A 143 0.08 -11.64 -6.44
CA THR A 143 -1.34 -11.64 -6.77
C THR A 143 -1.57 -10.86 -8.05
N GLN A 144 -2.10 -11.52 -9.06
CA GLN A 144 -2.56 -10.91 -10.30
C GLN A 144 -4.08 -10.70 -10.26
N HIS A 145 -4.50 -9.48 -10.52
CA HIS A 145 -5.89 -9.09 -10.72
C HIS A 145 -6.17 -8.88 -12.21
N SER A 146 -7.27 -9.43 -12.70
CA SER A 146 -7.75 -9.20 -14.06
C SER A 146 -9.14 -8.57 -14.00
N SER A 147 -9.29 -7.38 -14.54
CA SER A 147 -10.58 -6.72 -14.72
C SER A 147 -10.97 -6.74 -16.19
N VAL A 148 -12.24 -7.01 -16.46
CA VAL A 148 -12.82 -7.01 -17.81
C VAL A 148 -13.79 -5.84 -17.88
N SER A 149 -13.50 -4.89 -18.77
CA SER A 149 -14.35 -3.73 -19.03
C SER A 149 -14.80 -3.71 -20.50
N GLN A 150 -15.77 -2.87 -20.87
CA GLN A 150 -16.13 -2.68 -22.29
C GLN A 150 -14.95 -2.19 -23.15
N ALA A 151 -13.92 -1.58 -22.53
CA ALA A 151 -12.70 -1.14 -23.19
C ALA A 151 -11.65 -2.25 -23.39
N GLY A 152 -11.94 -3.48 -22.94
CA GLY A 152 -11.04 -4.64 -23.02
C GLY A 152 -10.59 -5.15 -21.64
N ASN A 153 -9.65 -6.10 -21.68
CA ASN A 153 -9.09 -6.75 -20.51
C ASN A 153 -7.90 -5.96 -19.97
N ALA A 154 -7.94 -5.56 -18.69
CA ALA A 154 -6.81 -5.01 -17.97
C ALA A 154 -6.30 -6.04 -16.95
N THR A 155 -4.98 -6.23 -16.92
CA THR A 155 -4.33 -7.16 -15.99
C THR A 155 -3.26 -6.42 -15.21
N GLU A 156 -3.39 -6.43 -13.89
CA GLU A 156 -2.47 -5.82 -12.95
C GLU A 156 -1.88 -6.92 -12.05
N SER A 157 -0.60 -6.84 -11.71
CA SER A 157 0.06 -7.79 -10.83
C SER A 157 0.85 -7.11 -9.72
N THR A 158 0.72 -7.64 -8.52
CA THR A 158 1.38 -7.18 -7.29
C THR A 158 2.19 -8.33 -6.71
N ILE A 159 3.43 -8.09 -6.26
CA ILE A 159 4.35 -9.09 -5.69
C ILE A 159 4.35 -9.02 -4.16
#